data_AF-H1RYL7-F1
#
_entry.id   AF-H1RYL7-F1
#
_cell.length_a   1.000
_cell.length_b   1.000
_cell.length_c   1.000
_cell.angle_alpha   90.00
_cell.angle_beta   90.00
_cell.angle_gamma   90.00
#
_symmetry.space_group_name_H-M   'P 1'
#
loop_
_entity.id
_entity.type
_entity.pdbx_description
1 polymer ?
#
loop_
_entity_poly.entity_id
_entity_poly.type
_entity_poly.pdbx_seq_one_letter_code
_entity_poly.pdbx_strand_id
1 'polypeptide(L)'
;MAWGPERAIGCVLYPAAEIVEPGVIRHVYGKKFPLGEPDGSKSARVSHLSEMMVAGGLEAPIRDNIRDEIWLKLWGNLCFNPISALTHATLDVITADPATRGLSRAMMLEAQAIAERFGVRFRVDVERRIDGAGAVGAHKTSMLQDLEAGRAMEIDPLLTVVQEMGRLVEQPTPMVDAVLGLIKQRERMAQAA
;
A
#
# COMPACT_ATOMS: atom_id res chain seq x y z
N MET A 1 -1.96 5.51 26.11
CA MET A 1 -0.75 6.35 26.07
C MET A 1 -0.30 6.41 24.63
N ALA A 2 -0.58 7.50 23.92
CA ALA A 2 -0.12 7.66 22.53
C ALA A 2 1.28 8.28 22.56
N TRP A 3 2.22 7.69 21.82
CA TRP A 3 3.64 8.05 21.86
C TRP A 3 3.96 9.35 21.12
N GLY A 4 2.98 9.95 20.42
CA GLY A 4 3.16 11.15 19.62
C GLY A 4 3.97 10.92 18.33
N PRO A 5 3.72 11.68 17.25
CA PRO A 5 4.48 11.56 16.01
C PRO A 5 5.97 11.87 16.19
N GLU A 6 6.33 12.70 17.17
CA GLU A 6 7.72 13.04 17.49
C GLU A 6 8.54 11.84 17.96
N ARG A 7 7.92 10.72 18.33
CA ARG A 7 8.62 9.47 18.69
C ARG A 7 8.62 8.42 17.58
N ALA A 8 8.06 8.72 16.41
CA ALA A 8 8.00 7.81 15.28
C ALA A 8 9.03 8.18 14.20
N ILE A 9 9.53 7.16 13.48
CA ILE A 9 10.21 7.31 12.19
C ILE A 9 9.37 6.51 11.19
N GLY A 10 8.96 7.13 10.09
CA GLY A 10 8.23 6.45 9.03
C GLY A 10 9.17 5.56 8.22
N CYS A 11 8.67 4.40 7.79
CA CYS A 11 9.39 3.47 6.93
C CYS A 11 8.42 2.83 5.93
N VAL A 12 8.78 2.83 4.64
CA VAL A 12 7.99 2.19 3.58
C VAL A 12 8.72 0.95 3.09
N LEU A 13 8.05 -0.20 3.13
CA LEU A 13 8.67 -1.47 2.78
C LEU A 13 8.47 -1.81 1.30
N TYR A 14 9.56 -2.02 0.55
CA TYR A 14 9.56 -2.62 -0.79
C TYR A 14 10.22 -4.02 -0.95
N PRO A 15 10.54 -4.79 0.11
CA PRO A 15 10.87 -6.21 -0.06
C PRO A 15 9.60 -7.06 -0.24
N ALA A 16 9.74 -8.17 -0.96
CA ALA A 16 8.80 -9.28 -0.94
C ALA A 16 9.42 -10.43 -0.14
N ALA A 17 8.78 -10.80 0.98
CA ALA A 17 9.21 -11.88 1.84
C ALA A 17 8.01 -12.63 2.38
N GLU A 18 8.18 -13.94 2.57
CA GLU A 18 7.11 -14.84 3.00
C GLU A 18 7.60 -15.72 4.16
N ILE A 19 6.73 -15.94 5.13
CA ILE A 19 6.96 -16.95 6.18
C ILE A 19 6.58 -18.30 5.57
N VAL A 20 7.57 -19.17 5.38
CA VAL A 20 7.33 -20.52 4.83
C VAL A 20 6.83 -21.45 5.93
N GLU A 21 7.47 -21.37 7.09
CA GLU A 21 7.15 -22.12 8.30
C GLU A 21 7.77 -21.40 9.53
N PRO A 22 7.43 -21.77 10.78
CA PRO A 22 7.99 -21.12 11.96
C PRO A 22 9.53 -21.07 11.94
N GLY A 23 10.09 -19.87 11.91
CA GLY A 23 11.54 -19.63 11.88
C GLY A 23 12.19 -19.61 10.49
N VAL A 24 11.44 -19.86 9.40
CA VAL A 24 11.96 -19.86 8.03
C VAL A 24 11.30 -18.78 7.18
N ILE A 25 12.12 -17.82 6.72
CA ILE A 25 11.70 -16.73 5.85
C ILE A 25 12.28 -16.92 4.46
N ARG A 26 11.43 -16.90 3.44
CA ARG A 26 11.85 -16.80 2.05
C ARG A 26 11.84 -15.33 1.64
N HIS A 27 13.03 -14.78 1.40
CA HIS A 27 13.18 -13.46 0.77
C HIS A 27 13.17 -13.63 -0.75
N VAL A 28 12.15 -13.08 -1.42
CA VAL A 28 11.97 -13.24 -2.87
C VAL A 28 12.75 -12.16 -3.63
N TYR A 29 12.57 -10.89 -3.27
CA TYR A 29 13.31 -9.78 -3.86
C TYR A 29 13.20 -8.51 -3.01
N GLY A 30 14.00 -7.50 -3.40
CA GLY A 30 13.89 -6.13 -2.90
C GLY A 30 14.55 -5.94 -1.54
N LYS A 31 15.30 -4.85 -1.38
CA LYS A 31 16.00 -4.52 -0.12
C LYS A 31 15.81 -3.07 0.29
N LYS A 32 14.78 -2.40 -0.25
CA LYS A 32 14.57 -0.96 -0.12
C LYS A 32 13.56 -0.61 0.97
N PHE A 33 13.97 0.29 1.86
CA PHE A 33 13.28 0.75 3.05
C PHE A 33 13.41 2.27 3.18
N PRO A 34 12.72 3.09 2.36
CA PRO A 34 12.79 4.53 2.53
C PRO A 34 12.33 4.95 3.92
N LEU A 35 13.14 5.77 4.57
CA LEU A 35 12.91 6.28 5.93
C LEU A 35 12.55 7.76 5.87
N GLY A 36 11.89 8.29 6.90
CA GLY A 36 11.80 9.73 7.07
C GLY A 36 11.07 10.15 8.34
N GLU A 37 11.36 11.36 8.79
CA GLU A 37 10.71 11.94 9.95
C GLU A 37 9.27 12.37 9.63
N PRO A 38 8.32 12.25 10.57
CA PRO A 38 6.94 12.70 10.35
C PRO A 38 6.81 14.20 10.08
N ASP A 39 7.77 15.03 10.46
CA ASP A 39 7.81 16.46 10.16
C ASP A 39 8.64 16.81 8.91
N GLY A 40 9.26 15.81 8.27
CA GLY A 40 10.13 15.98 7.10
C GLY A 40 11.57 16.42 7.43
N SER A 41 11.92 16.58 8.70
CA SER A 41 13.30 16.89 9.10
C SER A 41 14.24 15.72 8.85
N LYS A 42 15.54 16.02 8.72
CA LYS A 42 16.61 15.01 8.69
C LYS A 42 17.36 15.04 10.01
N SER A 43 16.80 14.36 11.01
CA SER A 43 17.37 14.30 12.35
C SER A 43 18.61 13.38 12.43
N ALA A 44 19.32 13.46 13.57
CA ALA A 44 20.40 12.52 13.88
C ALA A 44 19.89 11.07 14.02
N ARG A 45 18.68 10.84 14.57
CA ARG A 45 18.16 9.49 14.79
C ARG A 45 17.79 8.76 13.50
N VAL A 46 17.20 9.46 12.52
CA VAL A 46 16.87 8.84 11.22
C VAL A 46 18.13 8.57 10.41
N SER A 47 19.15 9.43 10.55
CA SER A 47 20.47 9.22 9.94
C SER A 47 21.15 7.99 10.53
N HIS A 48 21.18 7.87 11.86
CA HIS A 48 21.74 6.71 12.54
C HIS A 48 21.03 5.40 12.17
N LEU A 49 19.69 5.41 12.13
CA LEU A 49 18.91 4.23 11.70
C LEU A 49 19.23 3.83 10.25
N SER A 50 19.31 4.80 9.33
CA SER A 50 19.68 4.57 7.94
C SER A 50 21.06 3.91 7.83
N GLU A 51 22.06 4.42 8.54
CA GLU A 51 23.41 3.86 8.59
C GLU A 51 23.43 2.41 9.11
N MET A 52 22.70 2.13 10.18
CA MET A 52 22.58 0.76 10.72
C MET A 52 21.94 -0.20 9.72
N MET A 53 20.86 0.21 9.05
CA MET A 53 20.19 -0.62 8.04
C MET A 53 21.09 -0.86 6.83
N VAL A 54 21.85 0.14 6.40
CA VAL A 54 22.83 0.03 5.31
C VAL A 54 23.98 -0.90 5.68
N ALA A 55 24.51 -0.80 6.91
CA ALA A 55 25.51 -1.73 7.42
C ALA A 55 25.01 -3.18 7.45
N GLY A 56 23.70 -3.37 7.65
CA GLY A 56 23.01 -4.67 7.53
C GLY A 56 22.71 -5.14 6.11
N GLY A 57 23.13 -4.40 5.08
CA GLY A 57 22.95 -4.76 3.67
C GLY A 57 21.64 -4.29 3.02
N LEU A 58 20.87 -3.45 3.71
CA LEU A 58 19.61 -2.88 3.19
C LEU A 58 19.84 -1.53 2.48
N GLU A 59 18.92 -1.14 1.61
CA GLU A 59 18.85 0.19 1.03
C GLU A 59 17.86 1.05 1.84
N ALA A 60 18.36 1.95 2.68
CA ALA A 60 17.52 2.77 3.56
C ALA A 60 17.60 4.28 3.25
N PRO A 61 17.17 4.75 2.06
CA PRO A 61 17.28 6.17 1.72
C PRO A 61 16.37 7.03 2.60
N ILE A 62 16.89 8.15 3.11
CA ILE A 62 16.12 9.11 3.90
C ILE A 62 15.36 10.03 2.95
N ARG A 63 14.08 10.27 3.26
CA ARG A 63 13.15 11.09 2.48
C ARG A 63 12.76 12.32 3.26
N ASP A 64 12.79 13.45 2.59
CA ASP A 64 12.38 14.74 3.15
C ASP A 64 10.85 14.83 3.33
N ASN A 65 10.10 13.96 2.64
CA ASN A 65 8.67 13.77 2.88
C ASN A 65 8.31 12.28 2.81
N ILE A 66 8.25 11.62 3.96
CA ILE A 66 7.90 10.20 4.05
C ILE A 66 6.42 9.95 3.70
N ARG A 67 5.54 10.95 3.85
CA ARG A 67 4.12 10.82 3.52
C ARG A 67 3.91 10.59 2.03
N ASP A 68 4.73 11.19 1.18
CA ASP A 68 4.68 10.97 -0.28
C ASP A 68 4.95 9.50 -0.64
N GLU A 69 5.93 8.86 0.00
CA GLU A 69 6.22 7.44 -0.24
C GLU A 69 5.14 6.52 0.36
N ILE A 70 4.60 6.87 1.54
CA ILE A 70 3.49 6.13 2.16
C ILE A 70 2.28 6.13 1.23
N TRP A 71 1.85 7.30 0.77
CA TRP A 71 0.73 7.43 -0.15
C TRP A 71 1.00 6.78 -1.49
N LEU A 72 2.20 6.90 -2.06
CA LEU A 72 2.53 6.23 -3.32
C LEU A 72 2.41 4.71 -3.24
N LYS A 73 2.81 4.11 -2.11
CA LYS A 73 2.62 2.66 -1.87
C LYS A 73 1.15 2.33 -1.64
N LEU A 74 0.48 3.07 -0.74
CA LEU A 74 -0.93 2.91 -0.43
C LEU A 74 -1.80 3.00 -1.69
N TRP A 75 -1.46 3.89 -2.61
CA TRP A 75 -2.20 4.10 -3.87
C TRP A 75 -2.36 2.83 -4.70
N GLY A 76 -1.29 2.03 -4.78
CA GLY A 76 -1.36 0.72 -5.44
C GLY A 76 -2.12 -0.31 -4.60
N ASN A 77 -1.80 -0.41 -3.31
CA ASN A 77 -2.40 -1.41 -2.42
C ASN A 77 -3.90 -1.22 -2.26
N LEU A 78 -4.36 0.03 -2.11
CA LEU A 78 -5.77 0.40 -2.03
C LEU A 78 -6.57 -0.09 -3.25
N CYS A 79 -5.96 -0.02 -4.44
CA CYS A 79 -6.69 -0.27 -5.69
C CYS A 79 -6.55 -1.71 -6.15
N PHE A 80 -5.32 -2.23 -6.26
CA PHE A 80 -5.09 -3.54 -6.86
C PHE A 80 -5.34 -4.70 -5.91
N ASN A 81 -5.00 -4.55 -4.62
CA ASN A 81 -5.12 -5.65 -3.67
C ASN A 81 -6.57 -6.15 -3.52
N PRO A 82 -7.58 -5.29 -3.28
CA PRO A 82 -8.95 -5.77 -3.15
C PRO A 82 -9.52 -6.30 -4.46
N ILE A 83 -9.18 -5.70 -5.62
CA ILE A 83 -9.62 -6.23 -6.92
C ILE A 83 -9.03 -7.62 -7.16
N SER A 84 -7.74 -7.82 -6.86
CA SER A 84 -7.05 -9.11 -6.94
C SER A 84 -7.70 -10.15 -6.02
N ALA A 85 -8.00 -9.79 -4.77
CA ALA A 85 -8.66 -10.69 -3.82
C ALA A 85 -10.12 -11.03 -4.22
N LEU A 86 -10.86 -10.08 -4.80
CA LEU A 86 -12.24 -10.31 -5.25
C LEU A 86 -12.32 -11.20 -6.51
N THR A 87 -11.38 -11.04 -7.42
CA THR A 87 -11.39 -11.68 -8.75
C THR A 87 -10.46 -12.88 -8.87
N HIS A 88 -9.57 -13.08 -7.90
CA HIS A 88 -8.43 -14.02 -7.97
C HIS A 88 -7.46 -13.74 -9.12
N ALA A 89 -7.52 -12.54 -9.71
CA ALA A 89 -6.66 -12.14 -10.81
C ALA A 89 -5.31 -11.57 -10.33
N THR A 90 -4.29 -11.75 -11.17
CA THR A 90 -2.96 -11.16 -11.02
C THR A 90 -2.91 -9.73 -11.57
N LEU A 91 -1.86 -8.96 -11.22
CA LEU A 91 -1.74 -7.55 -11.60
C LEU A 91 -1.77 -7.32 -13.13
N ASP A 92 -1.10 -8.13 -13.91
CA ASP A 92 -1.14 -8.09 -15.38
C ASP A 92 -2.57 -8.25 -15.92
N VAL A 93 -3.36 -9.19 -15.38
CA VAL A 93 -4.76 -9.42 -15.79
C VAL A 93 -5.63 -8.21 -15.44
N ILE A 94 -5.51 -7.69 -14.21
CA ILE A 94 -6.28 -6.52 -13.73
C ILE A 94 -5.97 -5.26 -14.55
N THR A 95 -4.70 -5.08 -14.94
CA THR A 95 -4.26 -3.87 -15.64
C THR A 95 -4.47 -3.93 -17.15
N ALA A 96 -4.64 -5.14 -17.72
CA ALA A 96 -4.93 -5.36 -19.13
C ALA A 96 -6.43 -5.35 -19.46
N ASP A 97 -7.29 -5.77 -18.52
CA ASP A 97 -8.74 -5.72 -18.72
C ASP A 97 -9.27 -4.28 -18.60
N PRO A 98 -9.99 -3.74 -19.61
CA PRO A 98 -10.44 -2.34 -19.60
C PRO A 98 -11.34 -1.97 -18.42
N ALA A 99 -12.18 -2.90 -17.93
CA ALA A 99 -13.13 -2.62 -16.87
C ALA A 99 -12.43 -2.51 -15.50
N THR A 100 -11.58 -3.48 -15.18
CA THR A 100 -10.82 -3.50 -13.92
C THR A 100 -9.67 -2.48 -13.90
N ARG A 101 -9.06 -2.18 -15.05
CA ARG A 101 -8.18 -1.01 -15.22
C ARG A 101 -8.92 0.29 -14.94
N GLY A 102 -10.13 0.45 -15.52
CA GLY A 102 -10.97 1.62 -15.31
C GLY A 102 -11.38 1.83 -13.84
N LEU A 103 -11.76 0.75 -13.16
CA LEU A 103 -12.04 0.77 -11.72
C LEU A 103 -10.81 1.16 -10.91
N SER A 104 -9.65 0.54 -11.18
CA SER A 104 -8.38 0.86 -10.51
C SER A 104 -8.04 2.34 -10.68
N ARG A 105 -8.18 2.87 -11.89
CA ARG A 105 -7.95 4.28 -12.21
C ARG A 105 -8.89 5.21 -11.43
N ALA A 106 -10.18 4.87 -11.35
CA ALA A 106 -11.15 5.69 -10.64
C ALA A 106 -10.86 5.74 -9.12
N MET A 107 -10.58 4.58 -8.50
CA MET A 107 -10.16 4.52 -7.09
C MET A 107 -8.85 5.29 -6.85
N MET A 108 -7.89 5.20 -7.77
CA MET A 108 -6.64 5.97 -7.69
C MET A 108 -6.90 7.47 -7.70
N LEU A 109 -7.79 7.96 -8.58
CA LEU A 109 -8.11 9.38 -8.64
C LEU A 109 -8.82 9.89 -7.37
N GLU A 110 -9.73 9.10 -6.79
CA GLU A 110 -10.35 9.42 -5.50
C GLU A 110 -9.30 9.55 -4.40
N ALA A 111 -8.40 8.58 -4.29
CA ALA A 111 -7.33 8.59 -3.29
C ALA A 111 -6.31 9.71 -3.51
N GLN A 112 -5.98 10.03 -4.76
CA GLN A 112 -5.10 11.14 -5.12
C GLN A 112 -5.70 12.47 -4.68
N ALA A 113 -6.98 12.71 -4.96
CA ALA A 113 -7.67 13.93 -4.55
C ALA A 113 -7.64 14.12 -3.03
N ILE A 114 -7.81 13.04 -2.26
CA ILE A 114 -7.71 13.07 -0.79
C ILE A 114 -6.28 13.40 -0.36
N ALA A 115 -5.30 12.67 -0.87
CA ALA A 115 -3.90 12.82 -0.50
C ALA A 115 -3.38 14.25 -0.76
N GLU A 116 -3.76 14.85 -1.88
CA GLU A 116 -3.39 16.23 -2.24
C GLU A 116 -3.95 17.26 -1.25
N ARG A 117 -5.12 17.02 -0.62
CA ARG A 117 -5.62 17.86 0.49
C ARG A 117 -4.73 17.82 1.72
N PHE A 118 -3.97 16.75 1.91
CA PHE A 118 -2.96 16.60 2.96
C PHE A 118 -1.55 17.04 2.52
N GLY A 119 -1.42 17.68 1.36
CA GLY A 119 -0.16 18.21 0.84
C GLY A 119 0.78 17.17 0.22
N VAL A 120 0.26 15.95 -0.04
CA VAL A 120 1.01 14.86 -0.67
C VAL A 120 1.28 15.18 -2.13
N ARG A 121 2.46 14.80 -2.62
CA ARG A 121 2.86 14.96 -4.03
C ARG A 121 3.20 13.62 -4.65
N PHE A 122 2.48 13.25 -5.71
CA PHE A 122 2.78 12.05 -6.49
C PHE A 122 3.82 12.37 -7.56
N ARG A 123 4.91 11.58 -7.57
CA ARG A 123 6.00 11.71 -8.55
C ARG A 123 5.72 11.02 -9.90
N VAL A 124 4.59 10.34 -10.01
CA VAL A 124 4.12 9.64 -11.21
C VAL A 124 2.62 9.87 -11.35
N ASP A 125 2.13 9.95 -12.58
CA ASP A 125 0.70 9.99 -12.85
C ASP A 125 0.05 8.60 -12.68
N VAL A 126 -1.28 8.60 -12.71
CA VAL A 126 -2.12 7.40 -12.54
C VAL A 126 -1.81 6.34 -13.60
N GLU A 127 -1.69 6.73 -14.87
CA GLU A 127 -1.49 5.78 -15.96
C GLU A 127 -0.15 5.08 -15.81
N ARG A 128 0.92 5.85 -15.55
CA ARG A 128 2.25 5.31 -15.28
C ARG A 128 2.26 4.41 -14.04
N ARG A 129 1.46 4.71 -13.02
CA ARG A 129 1.34 3.86 -11.82
C ARG A 129 0.68 2.51 -12.15
N ILE A 130 -0.35 2.52 -12.97
CA ILE A 130 -1.08 1.32 -13.42
C ILE A 130 -0.20 0.49 -14.36
N ASP A 131 0.45 1.11 -15.33
CA ASP A 131 1.36 0.43 -16.26
C ASP A 131 2.53 -0.22 -15.51
N GLY A 132 3.07 0.50 -14.51
CA GLY A 132 4.10 -0.05 -13.63
C GLY A 132 3.62 -1.25 -12.80
N ALA A 133 2.32 -1.34 -12.47
CA ALA A 133 1.76 -2.51 -11.80
C ALA A 133 1.61 -3.69 -12.79
N GLY A 134 1.17 -3.45 -14.01
CA GLY A 134 1.10 -4.47 -15.06
C GLY A 134 2.48 -5.03 -15.45
N ALA A 135 3.51 -4.18 -15.46
CA ALA A 135 4.89 -4.58 -15.74
C ALA A 135 5.50 -5.52 -14.69
N VAL A 136 4.90 -5.65 -13.50
CA VAL A 136 5.29 -6.67 -12.51
C VAL A 136 4.97 -8.08 -13.02
N GLY A 137 3.99 -8.21 -13.93
CA GLY A 137 3.57 -9.48 -14.53
C GLY A 137 2.51 -10.21 -13.69
N ALA A 138 2.53 -11.55 -13.79
CA ALA A 138 1.57 -12.46 -13.15
C ALA A 138 1.77 -12.57 -11.63
N HIS A 139 1.66 -11.44 -10.93
CA HIS A 139 1.84 -11.32 -9.49
C HIS A 139 0.50 -11.30 -8.76
N LYS A 140 0.34 -12.19 -7.78
CA LYS A 140 -0.76 -12.15 -6.82
C LYS A 140 -0.43 -11.19 -5.68
N THR A 141 -1.34 -10.26 -5.42
CA THR A 141 -1.17 -9.31 -4.31
C THR A 141 -1.19 -10.02 -2.95
N SER A 142 -0.59 -9.40 -1.93
CA SER A 142 -0.57 -9.97 -0.57
C SER A 142 -1.97 -10.25 -0.02
N MET A 143 -2.95 -9.38 -0.30
CA MET A 143 -4.33 -9.58 0.13
C MET A 143 -4.97 -10.83 -0.50
N LEU A 144 -4.71 -11.11 -1.78
CA LEU A 144 -5.15 -12.36 -2.41
C LEU A 144 -4.48 -13.57 -1.76
N GLN A 145 -3.19 -13.48 -1.44
CA GLN A 145 -2.47 -14.55 -0.75
C GLN A 145 -3.01 -14.78 0.67
N ASP A 146 -3.37 -13.72 1.40
CA ASP A 146 -4.02 -13.83 2.71
C ASP A 146 -5.38 -14.50 2.60
N LEU A 147 -6.19 -14.12 1.60
CA LEU A 147 -7.47 -14.76 1.32
C LEU A 147 -7.31 -16.26 1.01
N GLU A 148 -6.37 -16.63 0.14
CA GLU A 148 -6.11 -18.03 -0.24
C GLU A 148 -5.61 -18.86 0.95
N ALA A 149 -4.90 -18.22 1.89
CA ALA A 149 -4.41 -18.87 3.10
C ALA A 149 -5.37 -18.80 4.29
N GLY A 150 -6.59 -18.26 4.11
CA GLY A 150 -7.58 -18.11 5.19
C GLY A 150 -7.15 -17.14 6.30
N ARG A 151 -6.24 -16.22 6.02
CA ARG A 151 -5.79 -15.18 6.97
C ARG A 151 -6.68 -13.94 6.87
N ALA A 152 -6.71 -13.16 7.95
CA ALA A 152 -7.33 -11.84 7.93
C ALA A 152 -6.62 -10.93 6.92
N MET A 153 -7.38 -10.17 6.15
CA MET A 153 -6.86 -9.26 5.13
C MET A 153 -6.67 -7.85 5.71
N GLU A 154 -5.70 -7.11 5.18
CA GLU A 154 -5.41 -5.72 5.58
C GLU A 154 -6.45 -4.69 5.05
N ILE A 155 -7.75 -4.96 5.19
CA ILE A 155 -8.81 -4.13 4.62
C ILE A 155 -8.86 -2.75 5.29
N ASP A 156 -8.85 -2.70 6.61
CA ASP A 156 -9.01 -1.45 7.35
C ASP A 156 -7.85 -0.45 7.17
N PRO A 157 -6.58 -0.86 7.30
CA PRO A 157 -5.44 0.05 7.10
C PRO A 157 -5.22 0.45 5.63
N LEU A 158 -5.92 -0.17 4.67
CA LEU A 158 -5.79 0.16 3.25
C LEU A 158 -7.00 0.90 2.69
N LEU A 159 -8.21 0.41 2.91
CA LEU A 159 -9.44 0.97 2.32
C LEU A 159 -10.23 1.81 3.32
N THR A 160 -10.48 1.28 4.53
CA THR A 160 -11.31 1.97 5.53
C THR A 160 -10.70 3.31 5.92
N VAL A 161 -9.38 3.35 6.16
CA VAL A 161 -8.68 4.60 6.49
C VAL A 161 -8.78 5.65 5.38
N VAL A 162 -8.77 5.25 4.11
CA VAL A 162 -8.89 6.19 2.98
C VAL A 162 -10.30 6.75 2.88
N GLN A 163 -11.33 5.92 3.10
CA GLN A 163 -12.72 6.39 3.21
C GLN A 163 -12.86 7.39 4.38
N GLU A 164 -12.30 7.10 5.54
CA GLU A 164 -12.33 8.00 6.70
C GLU A 164 -11.61 9.32 6.41
N MET A 165 -10.43 9.27 5.79
CA MET A 165 -9.71 10.46 5.33
C MET A 165 -10.50 11.26 4.30
N GLY A 166 -11.22 10.60 3.39
CA GLY A 166 -12.14 11.25 2.45
C GLY A 166 -13.22 12.04 3.16
N ARG A 167 -13.87 11.43 4.17
CA ARG A 167 -14.87 12.13 5.01
C ARG A 167 -14.27 13.33 5.75
N LEU A 168 -13.04 13.21 6.27
CA LEU A 168 -12.37 14.31 6.99
C LEU A 168 -12.12 15.55 6.12
N VAL A 169 -11.92 15.36 4.81
CA VAL A 169 -11.66 16.44 3.85
C VAL A 169 -12.85 16.71 2.92
N GLU A 170 -14.02 16.16 3.25
CA GLU A 170 -15.27 16.28 2.49
C GLU A 170 -15.13 15.86 1.01
N GLN A 171 -14.30 14.85 0.75
CA GLN A 171 -14.06 14.28 -0.57
C GLN A 171 -14.80 12.95 -0.73
N PRO A 172 -15.76 12.84 -1.67
CA PRO A 172 -16.45 11.58 -1.95
C PRO A 172 -15.52 10.49 -2.48
N THR A 173 -15.79 9.24 -2.08
CA THR A 173 -15.03 8.04 -2.45
C THR A 173 -15.91 6.88 -2.96
N PRO A 174 -16.85 7.11 -3.91
CA PRO A 174 -17.84 6.10 -4.27
C PRO A 174 -17.24 4.78 -4.78
N MET A 175 -16.11 4.79 -5.49
CA MET A 175 -15.48 3.57 -5.96
C MET A 175 -14.77 2.82 -4.82
N VAL A 176 -14.05 3.55 -3.95
CA VAL A 176 -13.45 2.93 -2.75
C VAL A 176 -14.54 2.37 -1.83
N ASP A 177 -15.66 3.08 -1.65
CA ASP A 177 -16.78 2.66 -0.80
C ASP A 177 -17.42 1.36 -1.32
N ALA A 178 -17.65 1.27 -2.63
CA ALA A 178 -18.19 0.08 -3.26
C ALA A 178 -17.26 -1.13 -3.09
N VAL A 179 -15.97 -0.96 -3.40
CA VAL A 179 -14.98 -2.04 -3.27
C VAL A 179 -14.77 -2.44 -1.80
N LEU A 180 -14.79 -1.48 -0.87
CA LEU A 180 -14.72 -1.73 0.57
C LEU A 180 -15.87 -2.62 1.05
N GLY A 181 -17.11 -2.34 0.62
CA GLY A 181 -18.26 -3.19 0.93
C GLY A 181 -18.09 -4.62 0.43
N LEU A 182 -17.64 -4.78 -0.81
CA LEU A 182 -17.42 -6.09 -1.45
C LEU A 182 -16.31 -6.89 -0.75
N ILE A 183 -15.15 -6.28 -0.49
CA ILE A 183 -14.02 -7.01 0.10
C ILE A 183 -14.29 -7.41 1.55
N LYS A 184 -14.99 -6.57 2.33
CA LYS A 184 -15.45 -6.95 3.69
C LYS A 184 -16.41 -8.12 3.66
N GLN A 185 -17.30 -8.18 2.67
CA GLN A 185 -18.19 -9.33 2.50
C GLN A 185 -17.42 -10.59 2.07
N ARG A 186 -16.44 -10.44 1.17
CA ARG A 186 -15.58 -11.54 0.73
C ARG A 186 -14.79 -12.14 1.91
N GLU A 187 -14.24 -11.31 2.79
CA GLU A 187 -13.55 -11.76 4.00
C GLU A 187 -14.45 -12.60 4.90
N ARG A 188 -15.64 -12.08 5.25
CA ARG A 188 -16.62 -12.82 6.06
C ARG A 188 -16.98 -14.16 5.44
N MET A 189 -17.09 -14.22 4.11
CA MET A 189 -17.44 -15.45 3.41
C MET A 189 -16.32 -16.46 3.37
N ALA A 190 -15.06 -16.01 3.34
CA ALA A 190 -13.90 -16.89 3.44
C ALA A 190 -13.72 -17.44 4.86
N GLN A 191 -14.03 -16.66 5.90
CA GLN A 191 -13.94 -17.10 7.29
C GLN A 191 -15.06 -18.06 7.72
N ALA A 192 -16.18 -18.07 7.00
CA ALA A 192 -17.33 -18.94 7.27
C ALA A 192 -17.28 -20.29 6.53
N ALA A 193 -16.31 -20.47 5.62
CA ALA A 193 -16.12 -21.68 4.82
C ALA A 193 -15.10 -22.62 5.49
#